data_AF-A0A2A9NIK6-F1
#
_entry.id   AF-A0A2A9NIK6-F1
#
_cell.length_a   1.000
_cell.length_b   1.000
_cell.length_c   1.000
_cell.angle_alpha   90.00
_cell.angle_beta   90.00
_cell.angle_gamma   90.00
#
_symmetry.space_group_name_H-M   'P 1'
#
loop_
_entity.id
_entity.type
_entity.pdbx_description
1 polymer ?
#
loop_
_entity_poly.entity_id
_entity_poly.type
_entity_poly.pdbx_seq_one_letter_code
_entity_poly.pdbx_strand_id
1 'polypeptide(L)' 'LWEVIEITSERSKSYRVKWKGNDPATGKPWAQSWVPKGDVTNDLVIKWKRA' A
#
# COMPACT_ATOMS: atom_id res chain seq x y z
N LEU A 1 -11.10 8.13 4.31
CA LEU A 1 -10.31 6.89 4.31
C LEU A 1 -9.62 6.79 2.96
N TRP A 2 -8.30 6.65 2.91
CA TRP A 2 -7.59 6.39 1.66
C TRP A 2 -7.50 4.88 1.47
N GLU A 3 -7.89 4.38 0.30
CA GLU A 3 -7.80 2.96 -0.04
C GLU A 3 -6.38 2.62 -0.52
N VAL A 4 -5.91 1.41 -0.18
CA VAL A 4 -4.63 0.88 -0.67
C VAL A 4 -4.91 -0.09 -1.82
N ILE A 5 -4.18 0.02 -2.94
CA ILE A 5 -4.34 -0.90 -4.09
C ILE A 5 -3.71 -2.24 -3.76
N GLU A 6 -2.43 -2.21 -3.43
CA GLU A 6 -1.59 -3.40 -3.33
C GLU A 6 -0.30 -3.09 -2.55
N ILE A 7 0.25 -4.14 -1.96
CA ILE A 7 1.60 -4.10 -1.41
C ILE A 7 2.55 -4.39 -2.57
N THR A 8 3.55 -3.54 -2.78
CA THR A 8 4.54 -3.73 -3.85
C THR A 8 5.89 -4.20 -3.33
N SER A 9 6.11 -4.13 -2.02
CA SER A 9 7.33 -4.62 -1.39
C SER A 9 7.13 -4.90 0.09
N GLU A 10 7.89 -5.87 0.59
CA GLU A 10 7.98 -6.20 2.01
C GLU A 10 9.39 -5.88 2.52
N ARG A 11 9.46 -5.28 3.71
CA ARG A 11 10.65 -5.22 4.56
C ARG A 11 10.33 -5.83 5.92
N SER A 12 11.37 -6.13 6.70
CA SER A 12 11.26 -6.84 7.98
C SER A 12 10.14 -6.33 8.89
N LYS A 13 9.93 -5.01 8.99
CA LYS A 13 8.88 -4.38 9.83
C LYS A 13 7.92 -3.45 9.09
N SER A 14 7.97 -3.39 7.76
CA SER A 14 7.18 -2.43 6.98
C SER A 14 6.78 -3.01 5.64
N TYR A 15 5.58 -2.66 5.18
CA TYR A 15 5.10 -2.93 3.84
C TYR A 15 5.15 -1.65 3.03
N ARG A 16 5.64 -1.74 1.80
CA ARG A 16 5.54 -0.66 0.83
C ARG A 16 4.19 -0.80 0.14
N VAL A 17 3.31 0.15 0.41
CA VAL A 17 1.96 0.16 -0.14
C VAL A 17 1.86 1.14 -1.29
N LYS A 18 1.08 0.76 -2.30
CA LYS A 18 0.67 1.64 -3.38
C LYS A 18 -0.76 2.09 -3.09
N TRP A 19 -0.96 3.39 -2.93
CA TRP A 19 -2.28 3.94 -2.64
C TRP A 19 -3.18 3.92 -3.88
N LYS A 20 -4.48 3.83 -3.62
CA LYS A 20 -5.53 3.81 -4.64
C LYS A 20 -5.90 5.23 -5.00
N GLY A 21 -5.93 5.48 -6.31
CA GLY A 21 -6.22 6.77 -6.90
C GLY A 21 -4.98 7.47 -7.42
N ASN A 22 -5.23 8.54 -8.15
CA ASN A 22 -4.19 9.45 -8.60
C ASN A 22 -4.22 10.68 -7.71
N ASP A 23 -3.04 11.19 -7.42
CA ASP A 23 -2.86 12.47 -6.76
C ASP A 23 -3.45 13.56 -7.66
N PRO A 24 -4.48 14.30 -7.19
CA PRO A 24 -5.17 15.29 -8.01
C PRO A 24 -4.30 16.51 -8.32
N ALA A 25 -3.17 16.71 -7.62
CA ALA A 25 -2.24 17.79 -7.86
C ALA A 25 -1.25 17.48 -9.00
N THR A 26 -0.87 16.22 -9.19
CA THR A 26 0.10 15.78 -10.20
C THR A 26 -0.48 14.92 -11.31
N GLY A 27 -1.72 14.44 -11.15
CA GLY A 27 -2.39 13.50 -12.06
C GLY A 27 -1.77 12.10 -12.06
N LYS A 28 -0.77 11.84 -11.20
CA LYS A 28 -0.01 10.59 -11.14
C LYS A 28 -0.51 9.70 -10.01
N PRO A 29 -0.35 8.37 -10.09
CA PRO A 29 -0.58 7.51 -8.94
C PRO A 29 0.23 8.00 -7.74
N TRP A 30 -0.39 7.99 -6.57
CA TRP A 30 0.24 8.38 -5.31
C TRP A 30 1.59 7.68 -5.12
N ALA A 31 2.55 8.42 -4.58
CA ALA A 31 3.86 7.87 -4.26
C ALA A 31 3.72 6.69 -3.29
N GLN A 32 4.44 5.61 -3.56
CA GLN A 32 4.45 4.45 -2.68
C GLN A 32 5.14 4.79 -1.37
N SER A 33 4.44 4.57 -0.26
CA SER A 33 4.95 4.85 1.09
C SER A 33 5.24 3.55 1.83
N TRP A 34 6.23 3.61 2.71
CA TRP A 34 6.49 2.53 3.66
C TRP A 34 5.59 2.70 4.86
N VAL A 35 4.77 1.69 5.11
CA VAL A 35 3.80 1.67 6.19
C VAL A 35 4.17 0.52 7.14
N PRO A 36 4.21 0.73 8.46
CA PRO A 36 4.50 -0.34 9.40
C PRO A 36 3.45 -1.46 9.30
N LYS A 37 3.85 -2.71 9.55
CA LYS A 37 2.96 -3.87 9.41
C LYS A 37 1.68 -3.78 10.25
N GLY A 38 1.71 -3.01 11.34
CA GLY A 38 0.53 -2.79 12.20
C GLY A 38 -0.52 -1.85 11.62
N ASP A 39 -0.13 -0.95 10.70
CA ASP A 39 -1.06 -0.03 10.03
C ASP A 39 -1.70 -0.65 8.79
N VAL A 40 -1.06 -1.67 8.22
CA VAL A 40 -1.60 -2.41 7.08
C VAL A 40 -2.54 -3.49 7.60
N THR A 41 -3.80 -3.43 7.19
CA THR A 41 -4.77 -4.47 7.51
C THR A 41 -4.27 -5.82 7.00
N ASN A 42 -4.30 -6.84 7.87
CA ASN A 42 -3.89 -8.19 7.52
C ASN A 42 -4.60 -8.74 6.27
N ASP A 43 -5.84 -8.32 6.01
CA ASP A 43 -6.60 -8.67 4.80
C ASP A 43 -5.84 -8.30 3.52
N LEU A 44 -5.24 -7.10 3.47
CA LEU A 44 -4.47 -6.63 2.34
C LEU A 44 -3.18 -7.46 2.15
N VAL A 45 -2.52 -7.82 3.24
CA VAL A 45 -1.31 -8.68 3.22
C VAL A 45 -1.66 -10.09 2.73
N ILE A 46 -2.78 -10.64 3.20
CA ILE A 46 -3.27 -11.96 2.80
C ILE A 46 -3.64 -11.96 1.32
N LYS A 47 -4.38 -10.94 0.87
CA LYS A 47 -4.76 -10.78 -0.55
C LYS A 47 -3.53 -10.65 -1.44
N TRP A 48 -2.51 -9.91 -1.00
CA TRP A 48 -1.24 -9.81 -1.71
C TRP A 48 -0.46 -11.12 -1.74
N LYS A 49 -0.34 -11.84 -0.62
CA LYS A 49 0.35 -13.14 -0.57
C LYS A 49 -0.34 -14.25 -1.35
N ARG A 50 -1.63 -14.12 -1.63
CA ARG A 50 -2.43 -15.08 -2.39
C ARG A 50 -2.42 -14.83 -3.91
N ALA A 51 -1.98 -13.65 -4.35
CA ALA A 51 -1.83 -13.29 -5.76
C ALA A 51 -0.45 -13.73 -6.27
#